data_AF-A0A350IPA9-F1
#
_entry.id   AF-A0A350IPA9-F1
#
_cell.length_a   1.000
_cell.length_b   1.000
_cell.length_c   1.000
_cell.angle_alpha   90.00
_cell.angle_beta   90.00
_cell.angle_gamma   90.00
#
_symmetry.space_group_name_H-M   'P 1'
#
loop_
_entity.id
_entity.type
_entity.pdbx_description
1 polymer ?
#
loop_
_entity_poly.entity_id
_entity_poly.type
_entity_poly.pdbx_seq_one_letter_code
_entity_poly.pdbx_strand_id
1 'polypeptide(L)'
;EVQVRDILGALIARDVDRARTIAARDDRVNRIHHRIVDDLIQLMAEDGDAVFRGTKLIMVAQNFERIGDRVTNLAEDLIFLESGRIEELG
;
A
#
# COMPACT_ATOMS: atom_id res chain seq x y z
N GLU A 1 -5.36 8.48 -0.67
CA GLU A 1 -5.61 9.70 0.12
C GLU A 1 -6.06 9.43 1.56
N VAL A 2 -7.08 8.58 1.82
CA VAL A 2 -7.57 8.33 3.19
C VAL A 2 -6.49 7.70 4.10
N GLN A 3 -5.77 6.66 3.64
CA GLN A 3 -4.70 6.03 4.43
C GLN A 3 -3.58 7.00 4.83
N VAL A 4 -3.08 7.80 3.88
CA VAL A 4 -2.02 8.78 4.13
C VAL A 4 -2.46 9.82 5.17
N ARG A 5 -3.67 10.36 5.03
CA ARG A 5 -4.21 11.31 6.01
C ARG A 5 -4.39 10.64 7.38
N ASP A 6 -4.90 9.42 7.39
CA ASP A 6 -5.17 8.68 8.63
C ASP A 6 -3.88 8.37 9.40
N ILE A 7 -2.80 7.94 8.72
CA ILE A 7 -1.52 7.62 9.37
C ILE A 7 -0.83 8.87 9.91
N LEU A 8 -0.90 9.99 9.19
CA LEU A 8 -0.41 11.27 9.70
C LEU A 8 -1.21 11.72 10.94
N GLY A 9 -2.52 11.47 10.95
CA GLY A 9 -3.35 11.73 12.13
C GLY A 9 -2.96 10.85 13.32
N ALA A 10 -2.68 9.57 13.10
CA ALA A 10 -2.20 8.65 14.15
C ALA A 10 -0.82 9.08 14.68
N LEU A 11 0.08 9.50 13.80
CA LEU A 11 1.41 10.01 14.14
C LEU A 11 1.33 11.27 15.02
N ILE A 12 0.51 12.25 14.63
CA ILE A 12 0.32 13.49 15.42
C ILE A 12 -0.28 13.18 16.79
N ALA A 13 -1.23 12.24 16.86
CA ALA A 13 -1.86 11.82 18.09
C ALA A 13 -1.01 10.83 18.92
N ARG A 14 0.11 10.33 18.38
CA ARG A 14 0.90 9.22 18.94
C ARG A 14 0.06 7.99 19.26
N ASP A 15 -0.94 7.72 18.41
CA ASP A 15 -1.91 6.65 18.60
C ASP A 15 -1.45 5.37 17.88
N VAL A 16 -0.75 4.53 18.64
CA VAL A 16 -0.15 3.28 18.15
C VAL A 16 -1.20 2.28 17.67
N ASP A 17 -2.32 2.15 18.38
CA ASP A 17 -3.38 1.18 18.04
C ASP A 17 -4.11 1.59 16.76
N ARG A 18 -4.32 2.91 16.58
CA ARG A 18 -4.83 3.45 15.32
C ARG A 18 -3.86 3.21 14.17
N ALA A 19 -2.55 3.37 14.38
CA ALA A 19 -1.54 3.11 13.35
C ALA A 19 -1.54 1.64 12.89
N ARG A 20 -1.60 0.67 13.82
CA ARG A 20 -1.77 -0.76 13.49
C ARG A 20 -3.01 -1.02 12.64
N THR A 21 -4.13 -0.40 13.03
CA THR A 21 -5.40 -0.55 12.32
C THR A 21 -5.34 0.03 10.90
N ILE A 22 -4.54 1.08 10.68
CA ILE A 22 -4.35 1.70 9.37
C ILE A 22 -3.45 0.83 8.48
N ALA A 23 -2.33 0.34 9.02
CA ALA A 23 -1.41 -0.57 8.33
C ALA A 23 -2.12 -1.84 7.84
N ALA A 24 -2.96 -2.46 8.69
CA ALA A 24 -3.74 -3.64 8.32
C ALA A 24 -4.73 -3.43 7.15
N ARG A 25 -5.05 -2.19 6.78
CA ARG A 25 -5.89 -1.90 5.60
C ARG A 25 -5.12 -2.09 4.30
N ASP A 26 -3.79 -2.08 4.35
CA ASP A 26 -2.93 -2.10 3.18
C ASP A 26 -2.92 -3.44 2.44
N ASP A 27 -3.16 -4.53 3.16
CA ASP A 27 -3.52 -5.84 2.62
C ASP A 27 -4.54 -5.78 1.47
N ARG A 28 -5.50 -4.86 1.57
CA ARG A 28 -6.51 -4.68 0.52
C ARG A 28 -5.92 -4.03 -0.73
N VAL A 29 -5.01 -3.08 -0.57
CA VAL A 29 -4.30 -2.43 -1.69
C VAL A 29 -3.43 -3.47 -2.38
N ASN A 30 -2.67 -4.28 -1.64
CA ASN A 30 -1.83 -5.36 -2.19
C ASN A 30 -2.64 -6.40 -2.98
N ARG A 31 -3.79 -6.84 -2.44
CA ARG A 31 -4.68 -7.75 -3.18
C ARG A 31 -5.24 -7.14 -4.46
N ILE A 32 -5.57 -5.85 -4.46
CA ILE A 32 -6.06 -5.16 -5.66
C ILE A 32 -4.94 -4.99 -6.67
N HIS A 33 -3.73 -4.65 -6.22
CA HIS A 33 -2.54 -4.56 -7.05
C HIS A 33 -2.29 -5.88 -7.79
N HIS A 34 -2.21 -7.01 -7.08
CA HIS A 34 -2.00 -8.32 -7.71
C HIS A 34 -3.08 -8.64 -8.75
N ARG A 35 -4.36 -8.44 -8.41
CA ARG A 35 -5.45 -8.67 -9.36
C ARG A 35 -5.33 -7.81 -10.62
N ILE A 36 -5.05 -6.52 -10.46
CA ILE A 36 -4.88 -5.61 -11.61
C ILE A 36 -3.72 -6.06 -12.49
N VAL A 37 -2.61 -6.47 -11.89
CA VAL A 37 -1.44 -6.96 -12.64
C VAL A 37 -1.80 -8.23 -13.43
N ASP A 38 -2.46 -9.20 -12.79
CA ASP A 38 -2.88 -10.45 -13.44
C ASP A 38 -3.85 -10.17 -14.61
N ASP A 39 -4.87 -9.35 -14.39
CA ASP A 39 -5.87 -8.98 -15.40
C ASP A 39 -5.21 -8.26 -16.60
N LEU A 40 -4.24 -7.37 -16.34
CA LEU A 40 -3.52 -6.65 -17.39
C LEU A 40 -2.55 -7.56 -18.15
N ILE A 41 -1.89 -8.50 -17.49
CA ILE A 41 -1.05 -9.50 -18.15
C ILE A 41 -1.89 -10.37 -19.08
N GLN A 42 -3.06 -10.84 -18.61
CA GLN A 42 -3.98 -11.60 -19.44
C GLN A 42 -4.44 -10.79 -20.66
N LEU A 43 -4.85 -9.54 -20.47
CA LEU A 43 -5.25 -8.65 -21.57
C LEU A 43 -4.13 -8.47 -22.60
N MET A 44 -2.89 -8.28 -22.16
CA MET A 44 -1.73 -8.12 -23.06
C MET A 44 -1.36 -9.41 -23.79
N ALA A 45 -1.67 -10.58 -23.21
CA ALA A 45 -1.48 -11.87 -23.88
C ALA A 45 -2.56 -12.12 -24.95
N GLU A 46 -3.78 -11.65 -24.73
CA GLU A 46 -4.90 -11.75 -25.68
C GLU A 46 -4.82 -10.69 -26.81
N ASP A 47 -4.34 -9.48 -26.50
CA ASP A 47 -4.21 -8.36 -27.44
C ASP A 47 -2.83 -7.68 -27.31
N GLY A 48 -1.97 -7.91 -28.31
CA GLY A 48 -0.63 -7.31 -28.37
C GLY A 48 -0.64 -5.78 -28.47
N ASP A 49 -1.70 -5.16 -29.02
CA ASP A 49 -1.82 -3.70 -29.10
C ASP A 49 -2.10 -3.08 -27.72
N ALA A 50 -2.51 -3.88 -26.74
CA ALA A 50 -2.72 -3.44 -25.37
C ALA A 50 -1.40 -3.32 -24.57
N VAL A 51 -0.28 -3.91 -25.02
CA VAL A 51 0.98 -4.00 -24.25
C VAL A 51 1.45 -2.65 -23.70
N PHE A 52 1.45 -1.61 -24.54
CA PHE A 52 1.92 -0.29 -24.11
C PHE A 52 1.00 0.32 -23.05
N ARG A 53 -0.32 0.22 -23.23
CA ARG A 53 -1.31 0.76 -22.28
C ARG A 53 -1.33 -0.04 -20.98
N GLY A 54 -1.27 -1.37 -21.07
CA GLY A 54 -1.22 -2.29 -19.94
C GLY A 54 0.01 -2.03 -19.06
N THR A 55 1.19 -1.86 -19.68
CA THR A 55 2.41 -1.49 -18.95
C THR A 55 2.25 -0.20 -18.16
N LYS A 56 1.64 0.85 -18.76
CA LYS A 56 1.40 2.12 -18.05
C LYS A 56 0.45 1.96 -16.86
N LEU A 57 -0.59 1.13 -17.00
CA LEU A 57 -1.52 0.85 -15.91
C LEU A 57 -0.88 0.03 -14.78
N ILE A 58 -0.01 -0.93 -15.10
CA ILE A 58 0.81 -1.65 -14.11
C ILE A 58 1.66 -0.66 -13.31
N MET A 59 2.34 0.28 -13.97
CA MET A 59 3.13 1.30 -13.27
C MET A 59 2.28 2.18 -12.35
N VAL A 60 1.03 2.50 -12.74
CA VAL A 60 0.11 3.24 -11.88
C VAL A 60 -0.28 2.40 -10.66
N ALA A 61 -0.64 1.13 -10.86
CA ALA A 61 -0.99 0.22 -9.77
C ALA A 61 0.16 0.05 -8.77
N GLN A 62 1.40 -0.10 -9.25
CA GLN A 62 2.59 -0.17 -8.41
C GLN A 62 2.79 1.11 -7.58
N ASN A 63 2.50 2.29 -8.14
CA ASN A 63 2.62 3.53 -7.35
C ASN A 63 1.60 3.58 -6.21
N PHE A 64 0.41 2.98 -6.37
CA PHE A 64 -0.55 2.88 -5.27
C PHE A 64 -0.10 1.91 -4.19
N GLU A 65 0.44 0.75 -4.56
CA GLU A 65 1.01 -0.21 -3.61
C GLU A 65 2.17 0.41 -2.81
N ARG A 66 3.10 1.10 -3.47
CA ARG A 66 4.20 1.80 -2.79
C ARG A 66 3.75 2.89 -1.82
N ILE A 67 2.60 3.54 -2.08
CA ILE A 67 2.02 4.50 -1.13
C ILE A 67 1.49 3.77 0.10
N GLY A 68 0.89 2.59 -0.12
CA GLY A 68 0.47 1.67 0.92
C GLY A 68 1.60 1.21 1.82
N ASP A 69 2.68 0.68 1.24
CA ASP A 69 3.86 0.25 1.97
C ASP A 69 4.45 1.38 2.83
N ARG A 70 4.50 2.60 2.29
CA ARG A 70 4.98 3.77 3.07
C ARG A 70 4.08 4.09 4.25
N VAL A 71 2.79 3.83 4.16
CA VAL A 71 1.86 3.97 5.28
C VAL A 71 2.14 2.91 6.34
N THR A 72 2.40 1.66 5.94
CA THR A 72 2.80 0.57 6.84
C THR A 72 4.10 0.90 7.56
N ASN A 73 5.16 1.30 6.83
CA ASN A 73 6.44 1.67 7.42
C ASN A 73 6.31 2.82 8.44
N LEU A 74 5.48 3.83 8.16
CA LEU A 74 5.22 4.91 9.12
C LEU A 74 4.49 4.43 10.39
N ALA A 75 3.65 3.40 10.29
CA ALA A 75 3.01 2.80 11.45
C ALA A 75 4.03 2.04 12.31
N GLU A 76 4.93 1.29 11.69
CA GLU A 76 6.03 0.57 12.35
C GLU A 76 6.99 1.55 13.04
N ASP A 77 7.37 2.63 12.36
CA ASP A 77 8.19 3.72 12.92
C ASP A 77 7.52 4.32 14.18
N LEU A 78 6.21 4.56 14.15
CA LEU A 78 5.48 5.07 15.31
C LEU A 78 5.49 4.06 16.48
N ILE A 79 5.25 2.77 16.20
CA ILE A 79 5.34 1.73 17.22
C ILE A 79 6.73 1.71 17.85
N PHE A 80 7.78 1.80 17.03
CA PHE A 80 9.15 1.85 17.51
C PHE A 80 9.42 3.09 18.37
N LEU A 81 8.96 4.26 17.94
CA LEU A 81 9.14 5.52 18.68
C LEU A 81 8.47 5.48 20.06
N GLU A 82 7.31 4.86 20.20
CA GLU A 82 6.57 4.81 21.48
C GLU A 82 6.97 3.62 22.37
N SER A 83 7.37 2.48 21.78
CA SER A 83 7.64 1.24 22.54
C SER A 83 9.11 0.87 22.66
N GLY A 84 9.98 1.43 21.80
CA GLY A 84 11.39 1.04 21.65
C GLY A 84 11.60 -0.34 21.01
N ARG A 85 10.55 -0.95 20.45
CA ARG A 85 10.60 -2.29 19.82
C ARG A 85 10.20 -2.20 18.35
N ILE A 86 10.88 -2.98 17.52
CA ILE A 86 10.52 -3.15 16.11
C ILE A 86 9.38 -4.18 16.06
N GLU A 87 8.32 -3.83 15.34
CA GLU A 87 7.17 -4.68 15.04
C GLU A 87 6.95 -4.59 13.52
N GLU A 88 6.94 -5.73 12.82
CA GLU A 88 6.63 -5.80 11.39
C GLU A 88 5.12 -5.99 11.21
N LEU A 89 4.49 -5.11 10.42
CA LEU A 89 3.04 -5.05 10.21
C LEU A 89 2.63 -5.44 8.78
N GLY A 90 3.59 -5.67 7.88
CA GLY A 90 3.41 -6.11 6.50
C GLY A 90 4.42 -7.17 6.09
#